data_AF-A0A7R9VMK6-F1
#
_entry.id   AF-A0A7R9VMK6-F1
#
_cell.length_a   1.000
_cell.length_b   1.000
_cell.length_c   1.000
_cell.angle_alpha   90.00
_cell.angle_beta   90.00
_cell.angle_gamma   90.00
#
_symmetry.space_group_name_H-M   'P 1'
#
loop_
_entity.id
_entity.type
_entity.pdbx_description
1 polymer ?
#
loop_
_entity_poly.entity_id
_entity_poly.type
_entity_poly.pdbx_seq_one_letter_code
_entity_poly.pdbx_strand_id
1 'polypeptide(L)'
;LAAAVASAAMGPRCISLPVRLALPFGVQQSRGGGGGGARGSKAPVVHDVVAGGSVTAFVTRAPDELPENNVQVKLLARLQSAIERVAACRRALRSLNAKAAAGGPNAPSPPVPSADSKQVMASLFKSVSSGVEAVFSSPAAMSAAFGLSTGVGLDVQLLDKVQQAILDLYSDHDADTSHMPPGAAGTLADLHRFSVCQTMFHAANALLEDLSSHVRLLGSPERAQVLLAAFQHPLLQDHSFAKLLVPRLGTLFINAPGSTRQLLIKWWADYPPALLLARVVKPLQSYLTVELMATKKLTVGVMNTIKVLAKVEEANQVGRKLPPEAFYNQLISDKMDVQDHYTAWRQTHDMPAAKRLTTDGPFSFCSYPFLLDPRAKSNLLHIEARHQMEQTVANARMEAQMHGGAARHVEEDQALVCVKQSLVKASPSKADGGGNGGGKTPRGSSASGGGGGVPAASTYAAP
;
A
#
# COMPACT_ATOMS: atom_id res chain seq x y z
N LEU A 1 22.58 -34.19 -32.01
CA LEU A 1 23.23 -32.87 -32.14
C LEU A 1 23.77 -32.54 -30.75
N ALA A 2 25.07 -32.54 -30.45
CA ALA A 2 26.20 -31.82 -31.08
C ALA A 2 26.15 -30.30 -30.76
N ALA A 3 27.17 -29.66 -30.17
CA ALA A 3 28.50 -30.16 -29.77
C ALA A 3 29.12 -29.38 -28.56
N ALA A 4 30.36 -29.75 -28.20
CA ALA A 4 31.23 -29.18 -27.15
C ALA A 4 31.57 -27.67 -27.38
N VAL A 5 32.18 -26.91 -26.46
CA VAL A 5 33.54 -27.01 -25.82
C VAL A 5 33.49 -26.19 -24.50
N ALA A 6 34.02 -26.53 -23.30
CA ALA A 6 35.12 -27.38 -22.79
C ALA A 6 36.47 -26.64 -22.50
N SER A 7 36.83 -26.46 -21.22
CA SER A 7 38.21 -26.24 -20.75
C SER A 7 38.36 -26.52 -19.24
N ALA A 8 39.57 -26.92 -18.80
CA ALA A 8 39.95 -27.27 -17.43
C ALA A 8 41.50 -27.18 -17.29
N ALA A 9 42.15 -27.30 -16.12
CA ALA A 9 41.72 -27.65 -14.76
C ALA A 9 42.34 -26.65 -13.73
N MET A 10 42.78 -26.91 -12.48
CA MET A 10 43.09 -28.10 -11.66
C MET A 10 42.66 -27.89 -10.18
N GLY A 11 42.68 -28.95 -9.37
CA GLY A 11 42.61 -28.90 -7.89
C GLY A 11 43.99 -29.10 -7.24
N PRO A 12 44.14 -29.63 -5.99
CA PRO A 12 43.13 -30.24 -5.10
C PRO A 12 43.10 -29.57 -3.68
N ARG A 13 42.43 -30.00 -2.59
CA ARG A 13 41.92 -31.33 -2.15
C ARG A 13 40.58 -31.24 -1.36
N CYS A 14 39.95 -32.41 -1.26
CA CYS A 14 38.92 -32.93 -0.34
C CYS A 14 38.89 -32.33 1.09
N ILE A 15 37.80 -32.41 1.88
CA ILE A 15 37.10 -33.64 2.35
C ILE A 15 35.55 -33.49 2.39
N SER A 16 34.86 -34.62 2.54
CA SER A 16 33.44 -34.92 2.29
C SER A 16 32.40 -34.37 3.28
N LEU A 17 31.16 -34.21 2.79
CA LEU A 17 29.90 -34.26 3.57
C LEU A 17 29.75 -35.61 4.32
N PRO A 18 28.85 -35.71 5.31
CA PRO A 18 27.58 -36.39 5.01
C PRO A 18 26.33 -35.90 5.81
N VAL A 19 25.21 -36.58 5.56
CA VAL A 19 23.95 -36.64 6.34
C VAL A 19 22.90 -35.51 6.14
N ARG A 20 21.77 -35.91 5.55
CA ARG A 20 20.47 -35.25 5.74
C ARG A 20 19.97 -35.51 7.17
N LEU A 21 19.56 -34.48 7.90
CA LEU A 21 18.67 -34.63 9.05
C LEU A 21 17.28 -34.12 8.69
N ALA A 22 16.39 -35.07 8.36
CA ALA A 22 14.96 -34.86 8.35
C ALA A 22 14.37 -35.65 9.53
N LEU A 23 13.68 -34.96 10.44
CA LEU A 23 12.87 -35.60 11.49
C LEU A 23 11.49 -34.95 11.53
N PRO A 24 10.40 -35.74 11.41
CA PRO A 24 9.04 -35.23 11.48
C PRO A 24 8.48 -35.34 12.91
N PHE A 25 7.81 -34.28 13.37
CA PHE A 25 6.86 -34.34 14.49
C PHE A 25 5.64 -33.51 14.09
N GLY A 26 4.46 -34.07 13.80
CA GLY A 26 4.01 -35.44 14.03
C GLY A 26 3.23 -35.52 15.34
N VAL A 27 1.95 -35.11 15.27
CA VAL A 27 1.03 -35.20 16.40
C VAL A 27 0.67 -36.67 16.63
N GLN A 28 1.03 -37.20 17.79
CA GLN A 28 0.56 -38.51 18.22
C GLN A 28 0.14 -38.45 19.70
N GLN A 29 -1.16 -38.61 19.95
CA GLN A 29 -1.69 -38.79 21.30
C GLN A 29 -1.26 -40.16 21.84
N SER A 30 -0.95 -40.24 23.13
CA SER A 30 -0.85 -41.50 23.85
C SER A 30 -1.66 -41.42 25.14
N ARG A 31 -2.46 -42.46 25.40
CA ARG A 31 -3.19 -42.65 26.66
C ARG A 31 -2.33 -43.47 27.62
N GLY A 32 -1.95 -42.87 28.74
CA GLY A 32 -1.31 -43.54 29.88
C GLY A 32 -1.44 -42.65 31.11
N GLY A 33 -1.84 -43.21 32.26
CA GLY A 33 -2.07 -42.44 33.48
C GLY A 33 -1.01 -42.69 34.55
N GLY A 34 -0.85 -41.74 35.48
CA GLY A 34 -0.03 -41.96 36.69
C GLY A 34 0.65 -40.72 37.26
N GLY A 35 -0.07 -39.96 38.10
CA GLY A 35 0.49 -39.26 39.27
C GLY A 35 1.57 -38.17 39.12
N GLY A 36 1.17 -36.91 39.34
CA GLY A 36 1.99 -35.92 40.06
C GLY A 36 2.75 -34.86 39.25
N GLY A 37 2.83 -33.65 39.81
CA GLY A 37 3.85 -32.64 39.45
C GLY A 37 3.62 -31.83 38.16
N ALA A 38 2.64 -30.92 38.15
CA ALA A 38 2.41 -30.04 37.00
C ALA A 38 3.47 -28.92 36.86
N ARG A 39 4.41 -29.07 35.92
CA ARG A 39 5.08 -27.95 35.21
C ARG A 39 5.17 -28.29 33.72
N GLY A 40 4.77 -27.35 32.86
CA GLY A 40 4.70 -27.56 31.42
C GLY A 40 6.08 -27.72 30.76
N SER A 41 6.14 -28.57 29.74
CA SER A 41 7.36 -28.86 28.97
C SER A 41 7.82 -27.65 28.13
N LYS A 42 8.93 -27.01 28.53
CA LYS A 42 9.67 -26.06 27.68
C LYS A 42 10.39 -26.80 26.54
N ALA A 43 10.38 -26.22 25.34
CA ALA A 43 11.36 -26.53 24.30
C ALA A 43 11.52 -25.37 23.29
N PRO A 44 12.54 -24.52 23.47
CA PRO A 44 13.30 -23.95 22.36
C PRO A 44 14.75 -24.46 22.40
N VAL A 45 15.34 -24.75 21.24
CA VAL A 45 16.71 -25.30 21.12
C VAL A 45 17.49 -24.59 20.02
N VAL A 46 18.58 -23.91 20.39
CA VAL A 46 19.91 -23.82 19.73
C VAL A 46 20.81 -23.10 20.76
N HIS A 47 21.85 -23.70 21.36
CA HIS A 47 23.14 -24.17 20.80
C HIS A 47 24.17 -23.09 20.39
N ASP A 48 23.98 -21.83 20.80
CA ASP A 48 24.96 -20.70 20.72
C ASP A 48 25.28 -20.19 19.29
N VAL A 49 25.89 -19.00 19.19
CA VAL A 49 26.97 -18.62 18.24
C VAL A 49 27.43 -17.16 18.43
N VAL A 50 28.74 -16.97 18.26
CA VAL A 50 29.56 -15.76 18.41
C VAL A 50 29.12 -14.54 17.58
N ALA A 51 29.27 -13.33 18.14
CA ALA A 51 29.05 -12.05 17.44
C ALA A 51 30.31 -11.51 16.73
N GLY A 52 30.11 -10.91 15.56
CA GLY A 52 31.13 -10.15 14.81
C GLY A 52 30.61 -8.76 14.45
N GLY A 53 31.50 -7.77 14.29
CA GLY A 53 31.22 -6.33 14.39
C GLY A 53 30.28 -5.66 13.37
N SER A 54 29.48 -6.40 12.60
CA SER A 54 28.53 -5.85 11.62
C SER A 54 27.31 -6.72 11.30
N VAL A 55 27.06 -7.82 12.05
CA VAL A 55 25.92 -8.73 11.80
C VAL A 55 25.24 -9.16 13.11
N THR A 56 23.91 -9.19 13.14
CA THR A 56 23.11 -9.68 14.28
C THR A 56 22.04 -10.69 13.83
N ALA A 57 22.26 -11.97 14.15
CA ALA A 57 21.30 -13.07 13.97
C ALA A 57 21.81 -14.31 14.75
N PHE A 58 21.10 -14.95 15.68
CA PHE A 58 19.89 -14.60 16.45
C PHE A 58 20.00 -15.24 17.85
N VAL A 59 19.26 -14.71 18.82
CA VAL A 59 18.74 -15.56 19.91
C VAL A 59 17.25 -15.32 20.06
N THR A 60 16.45 -16.37 19.84
CA THR A 60 15.02 -16.39 20.15
C THR A 60 14.82 -16.61 21.65
N ARG A 61 15.17 -15.60 22.45
CA ARG A 61 14.75 -15.50 23.85
C ARG A 61 13.29 -15.02 23.88
N ALA A 62 12.49 -15.61 24.76
CA ALA A 62 11.26 -14.97 25.20
C ALA A 62 11.62 -13.65 25.92
N PRO A 63 10.69 -12.69 26.10
CA PRO A 63 10.99 -11.43 26.82
C PRO A 63 11.59 -11.67 28.21
N ASP A 64 11.14 -12.74 28.87
CA ASP A 64 11.56 -13.31 30.15
C ASP A 64 12.91 -14.06 30.15
N GLU A 65 13.59 -14.22 29.01
CA GLU A 65 14.93 -14.83 28.92
C GLU A 65 16.01 -13.88 28.40
N LEU A 66 15.69 -12.63 28.03
CA LEU A 66 16.70 -11.58 27.90
C LEU A 66 17.38 -11.32 29.25
N PRO A 67 18.68 -10.97 29.31
CA PRO A 67 19.39 -10.80 30.58
C PRO A 67 18.65 -9.79 31.47
N GLU A 68 18.12 -10.29 32.58
CA GLU A 68 17.20 -9.53 33.42
C GLU A 68 17.84 -8.22 33.91
N ASN A 69 16.96 -7.26 34.25
CA ASN A 69 17.29 -6.01 34.94
C ASN A 69 17.88 -4.90 34.04
N ASN A 70 16.95 -4.21 33.38
CA ASN A 70 16.90 -2.77 33.11
C ASN A 70 17.50 -2.20 31.81
N VAL A 71 18.42 -2.83 31.08
CA VAL A 71 19.16 -2.11 30.02
C VAL A 71 18.25 -1.56 28.90
N GLN A 72 17.33 -2.37 28.37
CA GLN A 72 16.43 -1.94 27.28
C GLN A 72 15.29 -1.01 27.76
N VAL A 73 14.69 -1.27 28.93
CA VAL A 73 13.69 -0.36 29.53
C VAL A 73 14.31 1.02 29.83
N LYS A 74 15.59 1.05 30.22
CA LYS A 74 16.37 2.29 30.34
C LYS A 74 16.60 3.00 29.00
N LEU A 75 16.50 2.36 27.82
CA LEU A 75 16.67 3.07 26.53
C LEU A 75 15.52 4.03 26.28
N LEU A 76 14.26 3.58 26.41
CA LEU A 76 13.10 4.47 26.24
C LEU A 76 13.11 5.58 27.31
N ALA A 77 13.31 5.24 28.58
CA ALA A 77 13.37 6.23 29.66
C ALA A 77 14.52 7.25 29.47
N ARG A 78 15.68 6.82 28.95
CA ARG A 78 16.79 7.74 28.61
C ARG A 78 16.48 8.61 27.41
N LEU A 79 15.78 8.10 26.39
CA LEU A 79 15.34 8.86 25.23
C LEU A 79 14.29 9.92 25.64
N GLN A 80 13.27 9.52 26.40
CA GLN A 80 12.27 10.44 26.97
C GLN A 80 12.93 11.50 27.87
N SER A 81 13.81 11.11 28.79
CA SER A 81 14.56 12.05 29.63
C SER A 81 15.50 12.96 28.83
N ALA A 82 16.07 12.51 27.70
CA ALA A 82 16.82 13.38 26.79
C ALA A 82 15.89 14.40 26.10
N ILE A 83 14.73 13.95 25.61
CA ILE A 83 13.71 14.80 24.99
C ILE A 83 13.20 15.87 25.97
N GLU A 84 12.86 15.47 27.19
CA GLU A 84 12.41 16.36 28.26
C GLU A 84 13.47 17.40 28.65
N ARG A 85 14.76 17.00 28.71
CA ARG A 85 15.85 17.94 28.99
C ARG A 85 16.07 18.96 27.87
N VAL A 86 15.96 18.56 26.61
CA VAL A 86 15.96 19.51 25.48
C VAL A 86 14.74 20.44 25.58
N ALA A 87 13.54 19.91 25.80
CA ALA A 87 12.30 20.69 25.91
C ALA A 87 12.29 21.64 27.13
N ALA A 88 12.91 21.25 28.24
CA ALA A 88 13.11 22.11 29.41
C ALA A 88 14.13 23.22 29.11
N CYS A 89 15.26 22.89 28.49
CA CYS A 89 16.28 23.87 28.12
C CYS A 89 15.75 24.89 27.09
N ARG A 90 15.02 24.46 26.06
CA ARG A 90 14.35 25.35 25.10
C ARG A 90 13.32 26.26 25.79
N ARG A 91 12.50 25.74 26.71
CA ARG A 91 11.55 26.57 27.49
C ARG A 91 12.26 27.60 28.37
N ALA A 92 13.36 27.22 29.03
CA ALA A 92 14.19 28.15 29.80
C ALA A 92 14.76 29.27 28.90
N LEU A 93 15.38 28.92 27.77
CA LEU A 93 15.91 29.88 26.80
C LEU A 93 14.83 30.83 26.26
N ARG A 94 13.65 30.31 25.86
CA ARG A 94 12.52 31.16 25.44
C ARG A 94 12.07 32.10 26.56
N SER A 95 12.02 31.65 27.82
CA SER A 95 11.64 32.50 28.95
C SER A 95 12.66 33.61 29.26
N LEU A 96 13.95 33.37 28.98
CA LEU A 96 14.99 34.40 29.10
C LEU A 96 14.87 35.42 27.98
N ASN A 97 14.68 34.98 26.73
CA ASN A 97 14.47 35.84 25.58
C ASN A 97 13.20 36.70 25.74
N ALA A 98 12.08 36.12 26.18
CA ALA A 98 10.83 36.83 26.43
C ALA A 98 10.96 37.88 27.55
N LYS A 99 11.71 37.58 28.62
CA LYS A 99 12.02 38.57 29.67
C LYS A 99 12.90 39.71 29.17
N ALA A 100 13.85 39.44 28.29
CA ALA A 100 14.67 40.47 27.67
C ALA A 100 13.85 41.35 26.71
N ALA A 101 12.96 40.76 25.91
CA ALA A 101 12.05 41.49 25.01
C ALA A 101 10.98 42.32 25.76
N ALA A 102 10.58 41.90 26.97
CA ALA A 102 9.70 42.66 27.85
C ALA A 102 10.41 43.81 28.60
N GLY A 103 11.75 43.90 28.50
CA GLY A 103 12.49 45.06 28.97
C GLY A 103 12.25 46.27 28.06
N GLY A 104 11.82 47.40 28.63
CA GLY A 104 11.65 48.64 27.89
C GLY A 104 12.96 49.17 27.29
N PRO A 105 12.93 50.25 26.48
CA PRO A 105 14.07 50.68 25.65
C PRO A 105 15.37 51.08 26.37
N ASN A 106 15.35 51.19 27.70
CA ASN A 106 16.54 51.43 28.54
C ASN A 106 17.02 50.16 29.29
N ALA A 107 16.47 48.98 28.99
CA ALA A 107 16.96 47.72 29.54
C ALA A 107 18.37 47.40 29.00
N PRO A 108 19.26 46.80 29.80
CA PRO A 108 20.55 46.34 29.29
C PRO A 108 20.34 45.30 28.18
N SER A 109 21.23 45.30 27.19
CA SER A 109 21.12 44.48 25.98
C SER A 109 20.90 42.99 26.31
N PRO A 110 20.11 42.27 25.50
CA PRO A 110 19.74 40.89 25.78
C PRO A 110 21.00 40.03 25.98
N PRO A 111 21.09 39.25 27.07
CA PRO A 111 22.28 38.46 27.36
C PRO A 111 22.49 37.44 26.25
N VAL A 112 23.55 37.65 25.46
CA VAL A 112 23.92 36.75 24.36
C VAL A 112 24.07 35.34 24.94
N PRO A 113 23.35 34.32 24.41
CA PRO A 113 23.39 32.98 24.97
C PRO A 113 24.83 32.46 24.96
N SER A 114 25.33 32.09 26.13
CA SER A 114 26.75 31.77 26.34
C SER A 114 27.21 30.63 25.42
N ALA A 115 28.51 30.57 25.14
CA ALA A 115 29.08 29.47 24.36
C ALA A 115 28.70 28.10 24.97
N ASP A 116 28.75 28.01 26.30
CA ASP A 116 28.33 26.84 27.10
C ASP A 116 26.87 26.48 26.84
N SER A 117 25.97 27.47 26.78
CA SER A 117 24.53 27.24 26.52
C SER A 117 24.30 26.57 25.16
N LYS A 118 25.05 26.98 24.13
CA LYS A 118 25.01 26.36 22.78
C LYS A 118 25.62 24.96 22.80
N GLN A 119 26.73 24.77 23.50
CA GLN A 119 27.41 23.47 23.65
C GLN A 119 26.56 22.45 24.43
N VAL A 120 25.86 22.89 25.48
CA VAL A 120 24.88 22.08 26.23
C VAL A 120 23.74 21.64 25.33
N MET A 121 23.11 22.57 24.59
CA MET A 121 22.06 22.22 23.63
C MET A 121 22.53 21.21 22.56
N ALA A 122 23.72 21.40 21.98
CA ALA A 122 24.30 20.48 21.02
C ALA A 122 24.55 19.07 21.62
N SER A 123 25.03 18.99 22.87
CA SER A 123 25.24 17.69 23.55
C SER A 123 23.94 16.98 23.90
N LEU A 124 22.89 17.72 24.30
CA LEU A 124 21.56 17.18 24.53
C LEU A 124 20.92 16.66 23.23
N PHE A 125 21.00 17.41 22.13
CA PHE A 125 20.54 16.95 20.82
C PHE A 125 21.29 15.69 20.35
N LYS A 126 22.62 15.61 20.54
CA LYS A 126 23.40 14.39 20.27
C LYS A 126 22.93 13.19 21.12
N SER A 127 22.53 13.43 22.37
CA SER A 127 21.93 12.41 23.23
C SER A 127 20.53 11.97 22.76
N VAL A 128 19.76 12.85 22.09
CA VAL A 128 18.48 12.46 21.46
C VAL A 128 18.75 11.62 20.22
N SER A 129 19.60 12.08 19.28
CA SER A 129 19.95 11.31 18.06
C SER A 129 20.47 9.91 18.37
N SER A 130 21.40 9.77 19.33
CA SER A 130 21.91 8.47 19.76
C SER A 130 20.84 7.58 20.41
N GLY A 131 19.88 8.17 21.14
CA GLY A 131 18.72 7.46 21.68
C GLY A 131 17.74 7.01 20.59
N VAL A 132 17.53 7.84 19.57
CA VAL A 132 16.71 7.52 18.39
C VAL A 132 17.32 6.34 17.63
N GLU A 133 18.62 6.37 17.35
CA GLU A 133 19.32 5.25 16.71
C GLU A 133 19.23 3.97 17.56
N ALA A 134 19.51 4.04 18.85
CA ALA A 134 19.49 2.88 19.75
C ALA A 134 18.10 2.24 19.92
N VAL A 135 17.01 3.02 19.84
CA VAL A 135 15.63 2.52 19.98
C VAL A 135 15.05 2.11 18.62
N PHE A 136 15.16 2.93 17.58
CA PHE A 136 14.43 2.75 16.32
C PHE A 136 15.17 1.96 15.24
N SER A 137 16.45 1.64 15.40
CA SER A 137 17.17 0.76 14.46
C SER A 137 17.01 -0.74 14.76
N SER A 138 16.66 -1.10 15.99
CA SER A 138 16.64 -2.50 16.45
C SER A 138 15.22 -2.99 16.73
N PRO A 139 14.75 -4.08 16.08
CA PRO A 139 13.44 -4.67 16.36
C PRO A 139 13.24 -5.09 17.81
N ALA A 140 14.31 -5.54 18.48
CA ALA A 140 14.28 -5.90 19.89
C ALA A 140 14.11 -4.66 20.79
N ALA A 141 14.84 -3.57 20.52
CA ALA A 141 14.69 -2.33 21.28
C ALA A 141 13.32 -1.67 21.07
N MET A 142 12.79 -1.69 19.84
CA MET A 142 11.42 -1.22 19.57
C MET A 142 10.37 -2.06 20.30
N SER A 143 10.50 -3.39 20.31
CA SER A 143 9.58 -4.28 21.03
C SER A 143 9.65 -4.10 22.54
N ALA A 144 10.85 -3.90 23.11
CA ALA A 144 11.03 -3.67 24.53
C ALA A 144 10.63 -2.26 24.99
N ALA A 145 10.64 -1.27 24.08
CA ALA A 145 10.22 0.10 24.36
C ALA A 145 8.71 0.30 24.23
N PHE A 146 8.09 -0.27 23.19
CA PHE A 146 6.71 0.02 22.81
C PHE A 146 5.78 -1.20 22.84
N GLY A 147 6.25 -2.37 23.27
CA GLY A 147 5.40 -3.55 23.47
C GLY A 147 4.42 -3.38 24.63
N LEU A 148 3.25 -4.00 24.52
CA LEU A 148 2.23 -3.99 25.58
C LEU A 148 2.66 -4.86 26.77
N SER A 149 2.54 -4.34 27.98
CA SER A 149 2.84 -5.08 29.22
C SER A 149 1.90 -6.26 29.49
N THR A 150 0.75 -6.30 28.81
CA THR A 150 -0.28 -7.35 28.92
C THR A 150 -0.13 -8.45 27.86
N GLY A 151 0.85 -8.37 26.96
CA GLY A 151 1.17 -9.42 25.98
C GLY A 151 1.45 -8.90 24.57
N VAL A 152 1.06 -9.68 23.57
CA VAL A 152 1.39 -9.46 22.16
C VAL A 152 0.69 -8.21 21.59
N GLY A 153 1.47 -7.19 21.23
CA GLY A 153 1.00 -5.97 20.58
C GLY A 153 1.84 -4.74 20.94
N LEU A 154 1.49 -3.61 20.35
CA LEU A 154 2.25 -2.35 20.41
C LEU A 154 1.40 -1.22 21.02
N ASP A 155 1.95 -0.43 21.94
CA ASP A 155 1.37 0.87 22.29
C ASP A 155 1.68 1.90 21.19
N VAL A 156 0.82 1.87 20.18
CA VAL A 156 0.82 2.79 19.05
C VAL A 156 0.64 4.26 19.48
N GLN A 157 0.04 4.54 20.64
CA GLN A 157 -0.12 5.92 21.11
C GLN A 157 1.15 6.44 21.79
N LEU A 158 1.82 5.60 22.58
CA LEU A 158 3.13 5.93 23.15
C LEU A 158 4.19 6.09 22.05
N LEU A 159 4.17 5.20 21.05
CA LEU A 159 5.01 5.33 19.87
C LEU A 159 4.77 6.65 19.14
N ASP A 160 3.51 7.01 18.88
CA ASP A 160 3.17 8.27 18.22
C ASP A 160 3.63 9.50 19.02
N LYS A 161 3.36 9.52 20.32
CA LYS A 161 3.76 10.62 21.23
C LYS A 161 5.28 10.80 21.27
N VAL A 162 6.05 9.72 21.32
CA VAL A 162 7.51 9.78 21.32
C VAL A 162 8.05 10.22 19.96
N GLN A 163 7.53 9.67 18.85
CA GLN A 163 7.93 10.07 17.50
C GLN A 163 7.57 11.53 17.19
N GLN A 164 6.40 12.00 17.61
CA GLN A 164 5.98 13.39 17.44
C GLN A 164 6.82 14.33 18.31
N ALA A 165 7.05 14.00 19.59
CA ALA A 165 7.91 14.80 20.47
C ALA A 165 9.34 14.93 19.92
N ILE A 166 9.90 13.87 19.30
CA ILE A 166 11.20 13.94 18.61
C ILE A 166 11.19 14.96 17.47
N LEU A 167 10.11 15.09 16.71
CA LEU A 167 9.99 16.09 15.63
C LEU A 167 9.75 17.50 16.19
N ASP A 168 8.90 17.64 17.21
CA ASP A 168 8.56 18.93 17.85
C ASP A 168 9.78 19.59 18.51
N LEU A 169 10.79 18.81 18.91
CA LEU A 169 12.09 19.32 19.37
C LEU A 169 12.87 20.12 18.31
N TYR A 170 12.50 20.01 17.03
CA TYR A 170 13.24 20.58 15.89
C TYR A 170 12.33 21.29 14.88
N SER A 171 11.03 21.45 15.18
CA SER A 171 10.04 22.05 14.26
C SER A 171 9.62 23.48 14.64
N ASP A 172 10.48 24.27 15.28
CA ASP A 172 10.18 25.70 15.52
C ASP A 172 10.23 26.46 14.19
N HIS A 173 9.06 26.73 13.63
CA HIS A 173 8.83 28.06 13.08
C HIS A 173 8.71 29.02 14.27
N ASP A 174 9.66 29.94 14.41
CA ASP A 174 9.48 31.12 15.25
C ASP A 174 8.36 31.98 14.64
N ALA A 175 7.14 31.84 15.16
CA ALA A 175 5.96 32.55 14.64
C ALA A 175 6.05 34.09 14.79
N ASP A 176 6.99 34.57 15.61
CA ASP A 176 7.26 35.99 15.87
C ASP A 176 8.35 36.61 14.96
N THR A 177 8.76 35.97 13.86
CA THR A 177 9.72 36.55 12.89
C THR A 177 9.11 37.66 12.01
N SER A 178 8.20 38.48 12.55
CA SER A 178 7.65 39.66 11.87
C SER A 178 8.65 40.82 11.75
N HIS A 179 9.75 40.79 12.52
CA HIS A 179 10.77 41.86 12.60
C HIS A 179 12.22 41.42 12.31
N MET A 180 12.46 40.19 11.82
CA MET A 180 13.79 39.71 11.42
C MET A 180 13.95 39.73 9.89
N PRO A 181 15.06 40.22 9.32
CA PRO A 181 15.30 40.17 7.88
C PRO A 181 15.33 38.72 7.35
N PRO A 182 14.73 38.44 6.17
CA PRO A 182 14.58 37.09 5.66
C PRO A 182 15.94 36.50 5.21
N GLY A 183 16.31 35.35 5.79
CA GLY A 183 17.40 34.50 5.30
C GLY A 183 18.27 33.82 6.36
N ALA A 184 18.48 34.45 7.52
CA ALA A 184 19.48 33.98 8.48
C ALA A 184 18.96 33.00 9.56
N ALA A 185 17.78 33.24 10.13
CA ALA A 185 17.28 32.44 11.25
C ALA A 185 16.76 31.05 10.83
N GLY A 186 15.98 30.99 9.74
CA GLY A 186 15.35 29.75 9.28
C GLY A 186 16.35 28.66 8.93
N THR A 187 17.46 28.99 8.27
CA THR A 187 18.44 28.00 7.79
C THR A 187 19.03 27.13 8.90
N LEU A 188 19.24 27.66 10.11
CA LEU A 188 19.73 26.86 11.24
C LEU A 188 18.65 25.94 11.81
N ALA A 189 17.40 26.39 11.88
CA ALA A 189 16.27 25.55 12.28
C ALA A 189 16.03 24.43 11.25
N ASP A 190 16.06 24.75 9.96
CA ASP A 190 15.92 23.80 8.86
C ASP A 190 17.07 22.77 8.83
N LEU A 191 18.32 23.18 9.06
CA LEU A 191 19.46 22.27 9.21
C LEU A 191 19.29 21.31 10.40
N HIS A 192 18.81 21.82 11.54
CA HIS A 192 18.54 21.01 12.72
C HIS A 192 17.39 20.02 12.49
N ARG A 193 16.30 20.45 11.84
CA ARG A 193 15.17 19.60 11.42
C ARG A 193 15.62 18.52 10.44
N PHE A 194 16.36 18.90 9.40
CA PHE A 194 16.90 17.99 8.40
C PHE A 194 17.80 16.92 9.04
N SER A 195 18.68 17.30 9.96
CA SER A 195 19.55 16.37 10.68
C SER A 195 18.78 15.28 11.44
N VAL A 196 17.60 15.59 11.99
CA VAL A 196 16.78 14.61 12.73
C VAL A 196 15.93 13.75 11.82
N CYS A 197 15.33 14.34 10.79
CA CYS A 197 14.71 13.54 9.74
C CYS A 197 15.72 12.55 9.15
N GLN A 198 16.98 12.97 8.98
CA GLN A 198 18.06 12.11 8.52
C GLN A 198 18.44 11.02 9.55
N THR A 199 18.56 11.33 10.85
CA THR A 199 18.79 10.29 11.89
C THR A 199 17.63 9.29 11.97
N MET A 200 16.38 9.76 12.00
CA MET A 200 15.19 8.88 12.01
C MET A 200 15.11 8.04 10.72
N PHE A 201 15.45 8.61 9.57
CA PHE A 201 15.54 7.91 8.30
C PHE A 201 16.63 6.83 8.32
N HIS A 202 17.83 7.11 8.85
CA HIS A 202 18.88 6.10 8.99
C HIS A 202 18.45 4.95 9.91
N ALA A 203 17.87 5.26 11.07
CA ALA A 203 17.33 4.24 11.99
C ALA A 203 16.25 3.39 11.31
N ALA A 204 15.27 4.01 10.66
CA ALA A 204 14.21 3.30 9.94
C ALA A 204 14.74 2.45 8.77
N ASN A 205 15.79 2.90 8.06
CA ASN A 205 16.38 2.11 6.98
C ASN A 205 17.12 0.87 7.49
N ALA A 206 17.83 0.98 8.61
CA ALA A 206 18.50 -0.14 9.28
C ALA A 206 17.46 -1.15 9.81
N LEU A 207 16.39 -0.67 10.44
CA LEU A 207 15.27 -1.48 10.89
C LEU A 207 14.65 -2.29 9.73
N LEU A 208 14.35 -1.63 8.61
CA LEU A 208 13.79 -2.30 7.43
C LEU A 208 14.78 -3.29 6.80
N GLU A 209 16.10 -3.11 6.96
CA GLU A 209 17.09 -4.05 6.43
C GLU A 209 17.20 -5.30 7.30
N ASP A 210 17.15 -5.18 8.64
CA ASP A 210 17.02 -6.34 9.52
C ASP A 210 15.70 -7.10 9.28
N LEU A 211 14.57 -6.40 9.15
CA LEU A 211 13.30 -7.06 8.87
C LEU A 211 13.30 -7.75 7.49
N SER A 212 13.98 -7.17 6.48
CA SER A 212 14.11 -7.72 5.12
C SER A 212 15.00 -8.97 5.08
N SER A 213 16.24 -8.87 5.59
CA SER A 213 17.17 -9.99 5.71
C SER A 213 16.58 -11.15 6.53
N HIS A 214 15.72 -10.84 7.49
CA HIS A 214 15.09 -11.82 8.39
C HIS A 214 13.58 -12.00 8.15
N VAL A 215 13.10 -11.79 6.91
CA VAL A 215 11.67 -11.85 6.53
C VAL A 215 10.95 -13.14 6.97
N ARG A 216 11.66 -14.27 7.00
CA ARG A 216 11.11 -15.57 7.46
C ARG A 216 10.73 -15.58 8.94
N LEU A 217 11.39 -14.76 9.77
CA LEU A 217 11.17 -14.66 11.20
C LEU A 217 10.05 -13.66 11.58
N LEU A 218 9.50 -12.93 10.60
CA LEU A 218 8.30 -12.08 10.80
C LEU A 218 7.06 -12.88 11.23
N GLY A 219 7.09 -14.21 11.14
CA GLY A 219 6.02 -15.08 11.67
C GLY A 219 5.89 -15.03 13.19
N SER A 220 6.90 -14.51 13.90
CA SER A 220 6.81 -14.18 15.33
C SER A 220 6.03 -12.87 15.56
N PRO A 221 5.10 -12.82 16.54
CA PRO A 221 4.36 -11.60 16.85
C PRO A 221 5.27 -10.42 17.22
N GLU A 222 6.40 -10.70 17.90
CA GLU A 222 7.40 -9.71 18.32
C GLU A 222 8.10 -9.04 17.13
N ARG A 223 8.17 -9.70 15.96
CA ARG A 223 8.64 -9.06 14.71
C ARG A 223 7.51 -8.45 13.89
N ALA A 224 6.31 -9.02 13.95
CA ALA A 224 5.12 -8.45 13.31
C ALA A 224 4.79 -7.05 13.87
N GLN A 225 4.89 -6.84 15.19
CA GLN A 225 4.61 -5.53 15.82
C GLN A 225 5.65 -4.46 15.46
N VAL A 226 6.88 -4.85 15.12
CA VAL A 226 7.91 -3.92 14.62
C VAL A 226 7.62 -3.51 13.18
N LEU A 227 7.09 -4.43 12.35
CA LEU A 227 6.57 -4.07 11.02
C LEU A 227 5.36 -3.13 11.12
N LEU A 228 4.46 -3.34 12.10
CA LEU A 228 3.37 -2.40 12.41
C LEU A 228 3.91 -1.00 12.78
N ALA A 229 4.93 -0.94 13.64
CA ALA A 229 5.60 0.30 14.02
C ALA A 229 6.28 1.02 12.85
N ALA A 230 6.87 0.27 11.92
CA ALA A 230 7.49 0.81 10.72
C ALA A 230 6.46 1.41 9.74
N PHE A 231 5.25 0.85 9.66
CA PHE A 231 4.11 1.46 8.94
C PHE A 231 3.53 2.71 9.62
N GLN A 232 3.86 2.97 10.89
CA GLN A 232 3.43 4.18 11.61
C GLN A 232 4.42 5.36 11.46
N HIS A 233 5.62 5.11 10.92
CA HIS A 233 6.75 6.05 10.99
C HIS A 233 6.43 7.43 10.38
N PRO A 234 6.68 8.56 11.08
CA PRO A 234 6.14 9.86 10.68
C PRO A 234 6.73 10.39 9.37
N LEU A 235 7.97 10.01 9.03
CA LEU A 235 8.60 10.43 7.76
C LEU A 235 7.90 9.88 6.50
N LEU A 236 6.96 8.93 6.64
CA LEU A 236 6.12 8.50 5.52
C LEU A 236 5.16 9.61 5.04
N GLN A 237 4.93 10.66 5.85
CA GLN A 237 4.15 11.84 5.47
C GLN A 237 4.90 12.76 4.48
N ASP A 238 6.24 12.76 4.51
CA ASP A 238 7.08 13.54 3.58
C ASP A 238 7.49 12.65 2.41
N HIS A 239 7.05 13.00 1.20
CA HIS A 239 7.34 12.27 -0.03
C HIS A 239 8.85 12.04 -0.25
N SER A 240 9.71 12.96 0.21
CA SER A 240 11.16 12.90 0.10
C SER A 240 11.76 11.63 0.71
N PHE A 241 11.20 11.19 1.84
CA PHE A 241 11.58 9.96 2.54
C PHE A 241 10.63 8.80 2.19
N ALA A 242 9.33 9.07 2.00
CA ALA A 242 8.32 8.06 1.68
C ALA A 242 8.66 7.31 0.38
N LYS A 243 9.18 7.99 -0.65
CA LYS A 243 9.60 7.35 -1.91
C LYS A 243 10.70 6.29 -1.75
N LEU A 244 11.46 6.33 -0.65
CA LEU A 244 12.52 5.37 -0.33
C LEU A 244 12.06 4.30 0.67
N LEU A 245 11.20 4.67 1.63
CA LEU A 245 10.70 3.76 2.68
C LEU A 245 9.49 2.93 2.25
N VAL A 246 8.50 3.53 1.57
CA VAL A 246 7.23 2.88 1.21
C VAL A 246 7.42 1.68 0.26
N PRO A 247 8.26 1.73 -0.79
CA PRO A 247 8.52 0.55 -1.63
C PRO A 247 9.15 -0.62 -0.87
N ARG A 248 10.03 -0.34 0.10
CA ARG A 248 10.66 -1.35 0.96
C ARG A 248 9.62 -1.96 1.90
N LEU A 249 8.84 -1.13 2.59
CA LEU A 249 7.70 -1.54 3.44
C LEU A 249 6.69 -2.43 2.70
N GLY A 250 6.26 -2.01 1.51
CA GLY A 250 5.32 -2.77 0.69
C GLY A 250 5.88 -4.14 0.29
N THR A 251 7.12 -4.18 -0.20
CA THR A 251 7.79 -5.44 -0.59
C THR A 251 7.99 -6.37 0.61
N LEU A 252 8.36 -5.83 1.77
CA LEU A 252 8.50 -6.55 3.02
C LEU A 252 7.18 -7.18 3.49
N PHE A 253 6.06 -6.44 3.41
CA PHE A 253 4.73 -6.93 3.77
C PHE A 253 4.22 -8.04 2.83
N ILE A 254 4.48 -7.92 1.53
CA ILE A 254 4.11 -8.95 0.54
C ILE A 254 4.95 -10.23 0.72
N ASN A 255 6.23 -10.10 1.07
CA ASN A 255 7.11 -11.25 1.31
C ASN A 255 6.97 -11.86 2.71
N ALA A 256 6.26 -11.21 3.64
CA ALA A 256 6.03 -11.73 4.99
C ALA A 256 5.21 -13.04 5.00
N PRO A 257 5.28 -13.84 6.07
CA PRO A 257 4.37 -14.96 6.31
C PRO A 257 2.89 -14.55 6.33
N GLY A 258 2.00 -15.48 5.96
CA GLY A 258 0.56 -15.24 5.97
C GLY A 258 -0.01 -14.91 7.36
N SER A 259 0.54 -15.54 8.41
CA SER A 259 0.22 -15.25 9.81
C SER A 259 0.55 -13.80 10.19
N THR A 260 1.71 -13.27 9.77
CA THR A 260 2.12 -11.88 9.97
C THR A 260 1.11 -10.91 9.38
N ARG A 261 0.68 -11.13 8.12
CA ARG A 261 -0.33 -10.27 7.48
C ARG A 261 -1.67 -10.31 8.21
N GLN A 262 -2.13 -11.49 8.62
CA GLN A 262 -3.39 -11.62 9.38
C GLN A 262 -3.32 -10.95 10.76
N LEU A 263 -2.16 -11.00 11.43
CA LEU A 263 -1.94 -10.31 12.70
C LEU A 263 -1.89 -8.78 12.53
N LEU A 264 -1.27 -8.27 11.46
CA LEU A 264 -1.30 -6.85 11.09
C LEU A 264 -2.72 -6.37 10.78
N ILE A 265 -3.50 -7.15 10.03
CA ILE A 265 -4.92 -6.87 9.74
C ILE A 265 -5.71 -6.77 11.05
N LYS A 266 -5.53 -7.71 11.98
CA LYS A 266 -6.17 -7.64 13.31
C LYS A 266 -5.79 -6.36 14.06
N TRP A 267 -4.51 -6.03 14.17
CA TRP A 267 -4.09 -4.82 14.90
C TRP A 267 -4.55 -3.52 14.22
N TRP A 268 -4.61 -3.46 12.88
CA TRP A 268 -5.21 -2.34 12.15
C TRP A 268 -6.74 -2.25 12.38
N ALA A 269 -7.41 -3.37 12.59
CA ALA A 269 -8.84 -3.41 12.95
C ALA A 269 -9.11 -2.94 14.39
N ASP A 270 -8.13 -3.03 15.30
CA ASP A 270 -8.23 -2.50 16.68
C ASP A 270 -7.71 -1.06 16.82
N TYR A 271 -6.93 -0.58 15.86
CA TYR A 271 -6.16 0.69 15.87
C TYR A 271 -6.99 1.95 16.17
N PRO A 272 -6.41 2.99 16.82
CA PRO A 272 -7.07 4.29 16.99
C PRO A 272 -7.32 4.99 15.63
N PRO A 273 -8.56 5.42 15.32
CA PRO A 273 -8.91 5.99 14.01
C PRO A 273 -8.01 7.12 13.53
N ALA A 274 -7.69 8.08 14.42
CA ALA A 274 -6.84 9.23 14.08
C ALA A 274 -5.43 8.80 13.63
N LEU A 275 -4.83 7.80 14.30
CA LEU A 275 -3.50 7.28 13.95
C LEU A 275 -3.56 6.43 12.67
N LEU A 276 -4.59 5.60 12.50
CA LEU A 276 -4.78 4.80 11.29
C LEU A 276 -4.87 5.70 10.06
N LEU A 277 -5.61 6.80 10.15
CA LEU A 277 -5.72 7.79 9.08
C LEU A 277 -4.42 8.58 8.87
N ALA A 278 -3.83 9.13 9.94
CA ALA A 278 -2.74 10.09 9.83
C ALA A 278 -1.35 9.46 9.60
N ARG A 279 -1.11 8.24 10.07
CA ARG A 279 0.19 7.56 9.98
C ARG A 279 0.22 6.40 8.98
N VAL A 280 -0.92 5.77 8.67
CA VAL A 280 -0.97 4.67 7.69
C VAL A 280 -1.65 5.09 6.39
N VAL A 281 -2.96 5.41 6.41
CA VAL A 281 -3.74 5.63 5.18
C VAL A 281 -3.26 6.87 4.40
N LYS A 282 -3.18 8.05 5.02
CA LYS A 282 -2.77 9.29 4.33
C LYS A 282 -1.33 9.21 3.77
N PRO A 283 -0.32 8.70 4.49
CA PRO A 283 1.03 8.50 3.92
C PRO A 283 1.07 7.61 2.68
N LEU A 284 0.41 6.45 2.71
CA LEU A 284 0.38 5.54 1.55
C LEU A 284 -0.37 6.17 0.37
N GLN A 285 -1.50 6.86 0.62
CA GLN A 285 -2.24 7.61 -0.40
C GLN A 285 -1.42 8.76 -1.02
N SER A 286 -0.66 9.50 -0.19
CA SER A 286 0.22 10.58 -0.62
C SER A 286 1.33 10.05 -1.53
N TYR A 287 2.03 8.98 -1.10
CA TYR A 287 3.03 8.30 -1.91
C TYR A 287 2.46 7.84 -3.27
N LEU A 288 1.31 7.15 -3.29
CA LEU A 288 0.65 6.71 -4.52
C LEU A 288 0.36 7.88 -5.47
N THR A 289 -0.16 8.98 -4.93
CA THR A 289 -0.57 10.16 -5.69
C THR A 289 0.64 10.84 -6.34
N VAL A 290 1.72 11.07 -5.59
CA VAL A 290 2.90 11.78 -6.12
C VAL A 290 3.71 10.89 -7.07
N GLU A 291 3.87 9.59 -6.78
CA GLU A 291 4.58 8.66 -7.70
C GLU A 291 3.84 8.46 -9.03
N LEU A 292 2.50 8.35 -9.01
CA LEU A 292 1.73 8.22 -10.24
C LEU A 292 1.79 9.49 -11.09
N MET A 293 1.77 10.68 -10.49
CA MET A 293 2.02 11.95 -11.19
C MET A 293 3.43 12.01 -11.81
N ALA A 294 4.45 11.64 -11.04
CA ALA A 294 5.86 11.79 -11.43
C ALA A 294 6.30 10.75 -12.48
N THR A 295 5.94 9.48 -12.28
CA THR A 295 6.40 8.37 -13.14
C THR A 295 5.46 8.10 -14.31
N LYS A 296 4.16 8.42 -14.18
CA LYS A 296 3.08 8.03 -15.11
C LYS A 296 3.05 6.52 -15.42
N LYS A 297 3.58 5.70 -14.51
CA LYS A 297 3.76 4.26 -14.69
C LYS A 297 3.42 3.50 -13.41
N LEU A 298 2.85 2.33 -13.57
CA LEU A 298 2.54 1.43 -12.46
C LEU A 298 3.81 0.67 -12.02
N THR A 299 4.56 1.24 -11.08
CA THR A 299 5.77 0.60 -10.53
C THR A 299 5.44 -0.52 -9.55
N VAL A 300 6.40 -1.42 -9.29
CA VAL A 300 6.26 -2.47 -8.26
C VAL A 300 6.04 -1.87 -6.86
N GLY A 301 6.64 -0.72 -6.57
CA GLY A 301 6.39 0.02 -5.31
C GLY A 301 4.94 0.50 -5.19
N VAL A 302 4.38 1.06 -6.26
CA VAL A 302 2.97 1.45 -6.34
C VAL A 302 2.04 0.24 -6.19
N MET A 303 2.27 -0.86 -6.92
CA MET A 303 1.47 -2.08 -6.81
C MET A 303 1.51 -2.70 -5.41
N ASN A 304 2.70 -2.83 -4.81
CA ASN A 304 2.84 -3.37 -3.45
C ASN A 304 2.18 -2.45 -2.42
N THR A 305 2.21 -1.14 -2.61
CA THR A 305 1.52 -0.18 -1.73
C THR A 305 0.01 -0.30 -1.82
N ILE A 306 -0.56 -0.50 -3.02
CA ILE A 306 -1.99 -0.78 -3.20
C ILE A 306 -2.37 -2.11 -2.54
N LYS A 307 -1.55 -3.17 -2.71
CA LYS A 307 -1.75 -4.47 -2.04
C LYS A 307 -1.64 -4.37 -0.50
N VAL A 308 -0.82 -3.47 0.07
CA VAL A 308 -0.81 -3.14 1.51
C VAL A 308 -2.10 -2.42 1.90
N LEU A 309 -2.45 -1.34 1.19
CA LEU A 309 -3.60 -0.49 1.54
C LEU A 309 -4.92 -1.26 1.48
N ALA A 310 -5.03 -2.25 0.58
CA ALA A 310 -6.14 -3.20 0.54
C ALA A 310 -6.28 -4.02 1.85
N LYS A 311 -5.17 -4.35 2.52
CA LYS A 311 -5.20 -5.04 3.82
C LYS A 311 -5.44 -4.10 5.00
N VAL A 312 -5.12 -2.81 4.86
CA VAL A 312 -5.55 -1.76 5.80
C VAL A 312 -7.05 -1.49 5.66
N GLU A 313 -7.60 -1.59 4.44
CA GLU A 313 -9.02 -1.43 4.17
C GLU A 313 -9.84 -2.65 4.62
N GLU A 314 -9.38 -3.87 4.37
CA GLU A 314 -9.92 -5.13 4.95
C GLU A 314 -9.98 -5.07 6.48
N ALA A 315 -8.91 -4.57 7.12
CA ALA A 315 -8.89 -4.31 8.55
C ALA A 315 -9.93 -3.25 8.98
N ASN A 316 -10.12 -2.21 8.18
CA ASN A 316 -11.12 -1.17 8.43
C ASN A 316 -12.57 -1.67 8.26
N GLN A 317 -12.84 -2.61 7.35
CA GLN A 317 -14.16 -3.24 7.22
C GLN A 317 -14.55 -4.01 8.49
N VAL A 318 -13.57 -4.69 9.12
CA VAL A 318 -13.74 -5.39 10.40
C VAL A 318 -13.87 -4.39 11.55
N GLY A 319 -12.93 -3.44 11.67
CA GLY A 319 -12.83 -2.52 12.81
C GLY A 319 -13.75 -1.29 12.77
N ARG A 320 -14.32 -0.98 11.60
CA ARG A 320 -15.17 0.19 11.29
C ARG A 320 -14.62 1.51 11.83
N LYS A 321 -13.31 1.73 11.68
CA LYS A 321 -12.58 2.86 12.28
C LYS A 321 -12.69 4.15 11.46
N LEU A 322 -12.78 4.03 10.13
CA LEU A 322 -12.73 5.13 9.17
C LEU A 322 -13.88 5.01 8.15
N PRO A 323 -14.42 6.15 7.66
CA PRO A 323 -15.38 6.15 6.56
C PRO A 323 -14.73 5.69 5.25
N PRO A 324 -15.48 5.08 4.31
CA PRO A 324 -14.96 4.65 3.00
C PRO A 324 -14.22 5.76 2.24
N GLU A 325 -14.69 7.01 2.38
CA GLU A 325 -14.14 8.22 1.75
C GLU A 325 -12.67 8.48 2.12
N ALA A 326 -12.20 7.97 3.26
CA ALA A 326 -10.80 8.05 3.67
C ALA A 326 -9.85 7.23 2.77
N PHE A 327 -10.39 6.29 1.98
CA PHE A 327 -9.65 5.40 1.10
C PHE A 327 -9.78 5.77 -0.39
N TYR A 328 -10.62 6.73 -0.76
CA TYR A 328 -10.74 7.18 -2.16
C TYR A 328 -9.48 7.95 -2.58
N ASN A 329 -8.92 7.60 -3.73
CA ASN A 329 -7.83 8.32 -4.36
C ASN A 329 -8.36 9.12 -5.56
N GLN A 330 -8.36 10.44 -5.45
CA GLN A 330 -8.89 11.34 -6.48
C GLN A 330 -8.08 11.25 -7.79
N LEU A 331 -6.76 11.13 -7.72
CA LEU A 331 -5.91 11.00 -8.92
C LEU A 331 -6.23 9.72 -9.71
N ILE A 332 -6.38 8.60 -9.01
CA ILE A 332 -6.76 7.33 -9.64
C ILE A 332 -8.18 7.46 -10.22
N SER A 333 -9.13 8.01 -9.46
CA SER A 333 -10.52 8.17 -9.92
C SER A 333 -10.66 9.08 -11.16
N ASP A 334 -9.85 10.13 -11.26
CA ASP A 334 -9.88 11.10 -12.38
C ASP A 334 -8.98 10.75 -13.59
N LYS A 335 -7.96 9.89 -13.43
CA LYS A 335 -6.93 9.61 -14.47
C LYS A 335 -6.81 8.14 -14.88
N MET A 336 -7.49 7.23 -14.20
CA MET A 336 -7.61 5.84 -14.63
C MET A 336 -8.48 5.76 -15.89
N ASP A 337 -7.97 5.14 -16.96
CA ASP A 337 -8.85 4.67 -18.02
C ASP A 337 -9.66 3.47 -17.49
N VAL A 338 -10.94 3.71 -17.23
CA VAL A 338 -11.84 2.72 -16.63
C VAL A 338 -12.12 1.57 -17.58
N GLN A 339 -12.04 1.78 -18.90
CA GLN A 339 -12.32 0.75 -19.91
C GLN A 339 -11.13 -0.20 -20.07
N ASP A 340 -9.90 0.33 -20.16
CA ASP A 340 -8.68 -0.49 -20.21
C ASP A 340 -8.51 -1.31 -18.92
N HIS A 341 -8.71 -0.68 -17.76
CA HIS A 341 -8.60 -1.39 -16.48
C HIS A 341 -9.73 -2.40 -16.25
N TYR A 342 -10.97 -2.14 -16.70
CA TYR A 342 -12.03 -3.16 -16.69
C TYR A 342 -11.68 -4.33 -17.62
N THR A 343 -11.10 -4.06 -18.79
CA THR A 343 -10.68 -5.09 -19.75
C THR A 343 -9.58 -5.98 -19.17
N ALA A 344 -8.55 -5.40 -18.55
CA ALA A 344 -7.49 -6.14 -17.84
C ALA A 344 -8.02 -6.95 -16.65
N TRP A 345 -9.01 -6.41 -15.93
CA TRP A 345 -9.71 -7.11 -14.85
C TRP A 345 -10.48 -8.32 -15.37
N ARG A 346 -11.26 -8.16 -16.45
CA ARG A 346 -11.98 -9.27 -17.12
C ARG A 346 -11.02 -10.34 -17.64
N GLN A 347 -9.93 -9.97 -18.30
CA GLN A 347 -8.90 -10.93 -18.73
C GLN A 347 -8.36 -11.79 -17.57
N THR A 348 -8.25 -11.21 -16.37
CA THR A 348 -7.84 -11.92 -15.15
C THR A 348 -8.98 -12.77 -14.55
N HIS A 349 -10.22 -12.28 -14.58
CA HIS A 349 -11.38 -12.93 -14.00
C HIS A 349 -12.00 -14.04 -14.86
N ASP A 350 -11.85 -13.99 -16.18
CA ASP A 350 -12.33 -14.99 -17.14
C ASP A 350 -11.29 -16.12 -17.39
N MET A 351 -10.03 -15.92 -16.97
CA MET A 351 -8.97 -16.92 -17.15
C MET A 351 -9.22 -18.20 -16.32
N PRO A 352 -9.01 -19.42 -16.85
CA PRO A 352 -9.21 -20.65 -16.09
C PRO A 352 -8.40 -20.68 -14.78
N ALA A 353 -8.99 -21.21 -13.69
CA ALA A 353 -8.39 -21.21 -12.36
C ALA A 353 -6.98 -21.83 -12.32
N ALA A 354 -6.74 -22.87 -13.11
CA ALA A 354 -5.42 -23.51 -13.25
C ALA A 354 -4.31 -22.56 -13.74
N LYS A 355 -4.63 -21.57 -14.60
CA LYS A 355 -3.67 -20.54 -15.02
C LYS A 355 -3.54 -19.39 -14.01
N ARG A 356 -4.63 -19.05 -13.29
CA ARG A 356 -4.57 -18.06 -12.19
C ARG A 356 -3.63 -18.48 -11.04
N LEU A 357 -3.41 -19.77 -10.84
CA LEU A 357 -2.41 -20.27 -9.89
C LEU A 357 -0.95 -20.07 -10.35
N THR A 358 -0.70 -19.92 -11.66
CA THR A 358 0.66 -19.80 -12.22
C THR A 358 1.04 -18.36 -12.57
N THR A 359 0.08 -17.46 -12.76
CA THR A 359 0.30 -16.06 -13.14
C THR A 359 -0.74 -15.15 -12.48
N ASP A 360 -0.29 -14.21 -11.65
CA ASP A 360 -1.04 -12.96 -11.38
C ASP A 360 -1.33 -12.33 -12.77
N GLY A 361 -2.60 -12.02 -13.06
CA GLY A 361 -3.01 -11.41 -14.32
C GLY A 361 -2.57 -9.94 -14.46
N PRO A 362 -2.83 -9.28 -15.61
CA PRO A 362 -2.53 -7.86 -15.77
C PRO A 362 -3.20 -7.02 -14.68
N PHE A 363 -2.41 -6.13 -14.05
CA PHE A 363 -2.91 -5.35 -12.92
C PHE A 363 -4.09 -4.46 -13.32
N SER A 364 -5.12 -4.44 -12.48
CA SER A 364 -6.23 -3.51 -12.58
C SER A 364 -6.58 -2.87 -11.26
N PHE A 365 -6.85 -1.57 -11.29
CA PHE A 365 -7.46 -0.83 -10.18
C PHE A 365 -8.91 -1.26 -9.90
N CYS A 366 -9.60 -1.91 -10.86
CA CYS A 366 -10.93 -2.50 -10.63
C CYS A 366 -10.89 -3.62 -9.59
N SER A 367 -9.74 -4.25 -9.36
CA SER A 367 -9.51 -5.19 -8.25
C SER A 367 -9.43 -4.51 -6.87
N TYR A 368 -9.39 -3.17 -6.82
CA TYR A 368 -9.22 -2.35 -5.61
C TYR A 368 -10.27 -1.23 -5.55
N PRO A 369 -11.58 -1.55 -5.57
CA PRO A 369 -12.65 -0.55 -5.71
C PRO A 369 -12.75 0.43 -4.53
N PHE A 370 -12.09 0.17 -3.40
CA PHE A 370 -11.96 1.15 -2.31
C PHE A 370 -11.16 2.40 -2.72
N LEU A 371 -10.32 2.34 -3.76
CA LEU A 371 -9.59 3.50 -4.27
C LEU A 371 -10.47 4.44 -5.11
N LEU A 372 -11.61 3.95 -5.60
CA LEU A 372 -12.46 4.66 -6.55
C LEU A 372 -13.54 5.47 -5.82
N ASP A 373 -13.75 6.71 -6.22
CA ASP A 373 -14.87 7.51 -5.75
C ASP A 373 -16.23 6.98 -6.29
N PRO A 374 -17.38 7.46 -5.78
CA PRO A 374 -18.69 7.04 -6.28
C PRO A 374 -18.92 7.32 -7.78
N ARG A 375 -18.30 8.37 -8.34
CA ARG A 375 -18.42 8.72 -9.77
C ARG A 375 -17.67 7.72 -10.66
N ALA A 376 -16.42 7.40 -10.34
CA ALA A 376 -15.65 6.37 -11.02
C ALA A 376 -16.30 4.98 -10.90
N LYS A 377 -16.89 4.66 -9.75
CA LYS A 377 -17.71 3.45 -9.54
C LYS A 377 -18.94 3.43 -10.46
N SER A 378 -19.68 4.52 -10.59
CA SER A 378 -20.82 4.59 -11.52
C SER A 378 -20.39 4.41 -12.97
N ASN A 379 -19.25 5.00 -13.38
CA ASN A 379 -18.71 4.82 -14.73
C ASN A 379 -18.31 3.35 -15.00
N LEU A 380 -17.66 2.71 -14.03
CA LEU A 380 -17.30 1.28 -14.09
C LEU A 380 -18.54 0.39 -14.28
N LEU A 381 -19.64 0.67 -13.57
CA LEU A 381 -20.91 -0.06 -13.73
C LEU A 381 -21.56 0.16 -15.10
N HIS A 382 -21.47 1.37 -15.69
CA HIS A 382 -21.94 1.61 -17.06
C HIS A 382 -21.10 0.86 -18.10
N ILE A 383 -19.78 0.79 -17.91
CA ILE A 383 -18.86 0.03 -18.77
C ILE A 383 -19.13 -1.47 -18.65
N GLU A 384 -19.35 -1.99 -17.45
CA GLU A 384 -19.74 -3.39 -17.23
C GLU A 384 -21.08 -3.70 -17.91
N ALA A 385 -22.13 -2.92 -17.66
CA ALA A 385 -23.44 -3.13 -18.27
C ALA A 385 -23.36 -3.13 -19.81
N ARG A 386 -22.57 -2.23 -20.39
CA ARG A 386 -22.30 -2.21 -21.84
C ARG A 386 -21.64 -3.50 -22.32
N HIS A 387 -20.60 -3.99 -21.63
CA HIS A 387 -19.94 -5.26 -22.00
C HIS A 387 -20.89 -6.46 -21.87
N GLN A 388 -21.74 -6.49 -20.84
CA GLN A 388 -22.76 -7.55 -20.68
C GLN A 388 -23.79 -7.52 -21.83
N MET A 389 -24.22 -6.34 -22.27
CA MET A 389 -25.10 -6.18 -23.44
C MET A 389 -24.41 -6.62 -24.74
N GLU A 390 -23.18 -6.18 -24.98
CA GLU A 390 -22.40 -6.56 -26.17
C GLU A 390 -22.11 -8.07 -26.21
N GLN A 391 -21.81 -8.70 -25.06
CA GLN A 391 -21.66 -10.15 -24.93
C GLN A 391 -22.99 -10.90 -25.19
N THR A 392 -24.11 -10.41 -24.65
CA THR A 392 -25.44 -11.01 -24.91
C THR A 392 -25.81 -10.95 -26.40
N VAL A 393 -25.55 -9.83 -27.07
CA VAL A 393 -25.79 -9.69 -28.52
C VAL A 393 -24.86 -10.59 -29.34
N ALA A 394 -23.59 -10.74 -28.94
CA ALA A 394 -22.66 -11.66 -29.60
C ALA A 394 -23.10 -13.14 -29.44
N ASN A 395 -23.52 -13.54 -28.23
CA ASN A 395 -24.03 -14.88 -27.95
C ASN A 395 -25.30 -15.18 -28.78
N ALA A 396 -26.28 -14.27 -28.79
CA ALA A 396 -27.51 -14.44 -29.55
C ALA A 396 -27.26 -14.53 -31.07
N ARG A 397 -26.27 -13.80 -31.60
CA ARG A 397 -25.84 -13.93 -33.01
C ARG A 397 -25.20 -15.28 -33.30
N MET A 398 -24.35 -15.78 -32.40
CA MET A 398 -23.72 -17.10 -32.51
C MET A 398 -24.77 -18.22 -32.45
N GLU A 399 -25.71 -18.13 -31.52
CA GLU A 399 -26.82 -19.08 -31.38
C GLU A 399 -27.73 -19.07 -32.63
N ALA A 400 -28.07 -17.89 -33.16
CA ALA A 400 -28.82 -17.74 -34.39
C ALA A 400 -28.07 -18.24 -35.63
N GLN A 401 -26.73 -18.18 -35.66
CA GLN A 401 -25.92 -18.76 -36.72
C GLN A 401 -25.89 -20.29 -36.64
N MET A 402 -25.72 -20.85 -35.44
CA MET A 402 -25.67 -22.30 -35.21
C MET A 402 -27.02 -22.99 -35.49
N HIS A 403 -28.14 -22.40 -35.10
CA HIS A 403 -29.47 -22.99 -35.30
C HIS A 403 -30.15 -22.54 -36.61
N GLY A 404 -29.94 -21.28 -37.03
CA GLY A 404 -30.55 -20.72 -38.24
C GLY A 404 -30.02 -21.31 -39.56
N GLY A 405 -28.83 -21.92 -39.55
CA GLY A 405 -28.28 -22.63 -40.70
C GLY A 405 -29.06 -23.89 -41.10
N ALA A 406 -29.77 -24.53 -40.16
CA ALA A 406 -30.55 -25.73 -40.42
C ALA A 406 -31.98 -25.44 -40.93
N ALA A 407 -32.59 -24.33 -40.49
CA ALA A 407 -33.99 -24.01 -40.80
C ALA A 407 -34.20 -23.41 -42.20
N ARG A 408 -33.28 -22.55 -42.66
CA ARG A 408 -33.51 -21.74 -43.88
C ARG A 408 -33.55 -22.53 -45.19
N HIS A 409 -33.08 -23.78 -45.20
CA HIS A 409 -33.08 -24.60 -46.42
C HIS A 409 -34.38 -25.39 -46.65
N VAL A 410 -35.41 -25.20 -45.81
CA VAL A 410 -36.69 -25.96 -45.87
C VAL A 410 -37.88 -25.09 -46.29
N GLU A 411 -37.91 -23.80 -45.96
CA GLU A 411 -39.06 -22.92 -46.28
C GLU A 411 -39.09 -22.41 -47.73
N GLU A 412 -37.95 -22.05 -48.34
CA GLU A 412 -37.95 -21.47 -49.71
C GLU A 412 -38.45 -22.45 -50.78
N ASP A 413 -38.13 -23.76 -50.66
CA ASP A 413 -38.63 -24.79 -51.58
C ASP A 413 -40.14 -25.08 -51.42
N GLN A 414 -40.73 -24.83 -50.24
CA GLN A 414 -42.17 -25.01 -50.04
C GLN A 414 -42.99 -23.79 -50.47
N ALA A 415 -42.47 -22.57 -50.29
CA ALA A 415 -43.15 -21.33 -50.67
C ALA A 415 -43.43 -21.25 -52.19
N LEU A 416 -42.48 -21.73 -53.02
CA LEU A 416 -42.58 -21.64 -54.48
C LEU A 416 -43.64 -22.57 -55.12
N VAL A 417 -44.11 -23.60 -54.40
CA VAL A 417 -45.11 -24.56 -54.92
C VAL A 417 -46.54 -24.01 -54.82
N CYS A 418 -46.86 -23.24 -53.78
CA CYS A 418 -48.24 -22.88 -53.46
C CYS A 418 -48.86 -21.76 -54.33
N VAL A 419 -48.04 -20.97 -55.05
CA VAL A 419 -48.51 -19.75 -55.75
C VAL A 419 -49.17 -20.04 -57.11
N LYS A 420 -48.98 -21.23 -57.69
CA LYS A 420 -49.41 -21.53 -59.09
C LYS A 420 -50.84 -22.04 -59.29
N GLN A 421 -51.67 -22.17 -58.25
CA GLN A 421 -53.02 -22.77 -58.37
C GLN A 421 -54.21 -21.83 -58.14
N SER A 422 -54.01 -20.58 -57.71
CA SER A 422 -55.12 -19.68 -57.29
C SER A 422 -55.62 -18.68 -58.35
N LEU A 423 -54.96 -18.57 -59.52
CA LEU A 423 -55.25 -17.52 -60.52
C LEU A 423 -56.14 -17.96 -61.71
N VAL A 424 -57.18 -18.77 -61.45
CA VAL A 424 -58.21 -19.09 -62.47
C VAL A 424 -59.64 -19.03 -61.88
N LYS A 425 -60.12 -17.81 -61.58
CA LYS A 425 -61.52 -17.33 -61.69
C LYS A 425 -61.74 -16.03 -60.90
N ALA A 426 -62.17 -14.96 -61.58
CA ALA A 426 -63.36 -14.14 -61.26
C ALA A 426 -63.29 -12.74 -61.89
N SER A 427 -64.29 -12.40 -62.71
CA SER A 427 -64.63 -11.06 -63.22
C SER A 427 -65.89 -11.19 -64.11
N PRO A 428 -66.72 -10.14 -64.32
CA PRO A 428 -66.74 -8.81 -63.71
C PRO A 428 -68.14 -8.38 -63.18
N SER A 429 -68.32 -7.06 -62.91
CA SER A 429 -69.59 -6.32 -62.78
C SER A 429 -70.35 -6.41 -61.44
N LYS A 430 -71.14 -5.39 -60.98
CA LYS A 430 -71.27 -3.96 -61.36
C LYS A 430 -72.02 -3.16 -60.26
N ALA A 431 -71.74 -1.85 -60.15
CA ALA A 431 -72.55 -0.82 -59.45
C ALA A 431 -72.70 -0.98 -57.89
N ASP A 432 -73.06 0.03 -57.09
CA ASP A 432 -73.26 1.48 -57.32
C ASP A 432 -73.05 2.31 -56.02
N GLY A 433 -73.06 3.66 -56.11
CA GLY A 433 -73.65 4.53 -55.08
C GLY A 433 -72.79 5.17 -53.95
N GLY A 434 -72.12 6.30 -54.25
CA GLY A 434 -71.85 7.41 -53.30
C GLY A 434 -70.82 7.23 -52.16
N GLY A 435 -70.28 8.31 -51.55
CA GLY A 435 -70.35 9.72 -51.96
C GLY A 435 -69.76 10.74 -50.96
N ASN A 436 -69.06 11.75 -51.50
CA ASN A 436 -68.74 13.08 -50.92
C ASN A 436 -67.66 13.21 -49.80
N GLY A 437 -66.95 14.35 -49.80
CA GLY A 437 -66.00 14.81 -48.77
C GLY A 437 -64.56 14.26 -48.88
N GLY A 438 -63.48 15.05 -49.01
CA GLY A 438 -63.36 16.50 -49.15
C GLY A 438 -62.23 17.12 -48.30
N GLY A 439 -60.95 16.82 -48.59
CA GLY A 439 -59.79 17.27 -47.79
C GLY A 439 -58.58 17.66 -48.65
N LYS A 440 -58.11 18.90 -48.52
CA LYS A 440 -57.12 19.54 -49.43
C LYS A 440 -55.67 19.04 -49.26
N THR A 441 -54.99 18.98 -50.40
CA THR A 441 -53.52 19.04 -50.64
C THR A 441 -52.94 20.42 -50.19
N PRO A 442 -51.60 20.73 -50.17
CA PRO A 442 -50.61 20.28 -51.17
C PRO A 442 -49.07 20.25 -50.92
N ARG A 443 -48.38 19.53 -51.83
CA ARG A 443 -47.09 19.81 -52.50
C ARG A 443 -45.73 19.78 -51.74
N GLY A 444 -44.68 19.45 -52.51
CA GLY A 444 -43.25 19.38 -52.12
C GLY A 444 -42.78 17.91 -52.05
N SER A 445 -42.07 17.30 -53.01
CA SER A 445 -41.15 17.77 -54.08
C SER A 445 -39.91 18.48 -53.53
N SER A 446 -38.66 18.15 -53.92
CA SER A 446 -38.08 17.02 -54.68
C SER A 446 -36.56 17.22 -54.80
N ALA A 447 -35.76 16.17 -55.05
CA ALA A 447 -34.36 16.24 -55.54
C ALA A 447 -33.33 16.86 -54.55
N SER A 448 -31.99 16.76 -54.70
CA SER A 448 -31.12 15.76 -55.36
C SER A 448 -29.63 16.00 -55.02
N GLY A 449 -28.82 14.94 -55.02
CA GLY A 449 -27.35 15.03 -55.13
C GLY A 449 -26.59 15.28 -53.82
N GLY A 450 -25.27 15.08 -53.77
CA GLY A 450 -24.41 14.45 -54.79
C GLY A 450 -22.93 14.82 -54.67
N GLY A 451 -22.07 13.82 -54.43
CA GLY A 451 -20.62 14.00 -54.24
C GLY A 451 -20.23 14.53 -52.84
N GLY A 452 -19.01 14.33 -52.35
CA GLY A 452 -17.88 13.56 -52.88
C GLY A 452 -16.56 14.02 -52.27
N GLY A 453 -15.82 13.15 -51.58
CA GLY A 453 -14.61 13.58 -50.84
C GLY A 453 -13.85 12.45 -50.14
N VAL A 454 -12.93 11.81 -50.87
CA VAL A 454 -11.89 10.87 -50.41
C VAL A 454 -10.61 11.42 -51.06
N PRO A 455 -9.49 11.66 -50.34
CA PRO A 455 -8.70 10.56 -49.77
C PRO A 455 -7.88 10.83 -48.48
N ALA A 456 -7.45 9.75 -47.82
CA ALA A 456 -6.03 9.35 -47.73
C ALA A 456 -5.86 8.23 -46.67
N ALA A 457 -4.99 7.26 -46.94
CA ALA A 457 -4.59 6.24 -45.97
C ALA A 457 -3.31 6.68 -45.24
N SER A 458 -3.14 6.21 -44.00
CA SER A 458 -1.81 6.10 -43.37
C SER A 458 -1.74 4.82 -42.55
N THR A 459 -0.79 3.96 -42.89
CA THR A 459 -0.60 2.65 -42.26
C THR A 459 0.55 2.74 -41.27
N TYR A 460 0.34 2.34 -40.01
CA TYR A 460 1.43 1.97 -39.12
C TYR A 460 1.05 0.73 -38.28
N ALA A 461 2.07 -0.07 -37.96
CA ALA A 461 1.91 -1.44 -37.47
C ALA A 461 1.80 -1.53 -35.93
N ALA A 462 1.20 -2.63 -35.48
CA ALA A 462 1.35 -3.15 -34.12
C ALA A 462 2.67 -3.94 -33.98
N PRO A 463 3.22 -4.10 -32.76
CA PRO A 463 4.46 -4.84 -32.49
C PRO A 463 4.30 -6.37 -32.53
#